data_AF-A0A2H0DDE8-F1
#
_entry.id   AF-A0A2H0DDE8-F1
#
_cell.length_a   1.000
_cell.length_b   1.000
_cell.length_c   1.000
_cell.angle_alpha   90.00
_cell.angle_beta   90.00
_cell.angle_gamma   90.00
#
_symmetry.space_group_name_H-M   'P 1'
#
loop_
_entity.id
_entity.type
_entity.pdbx_description
1 polymer ?
#
loop_
_entity_poly.entity_id
_entity_poly.type
_entity_poly.pdbx_seq_one_letter_code
_entity_poly.pdbx_strand_id
1 'polypeptide(L)'
;QMLRKCLVVDPGDSRFLKGEQMEVATVLDENDRLTKEGKATIRYERVLLGITKASLATESFISAASFQETTRVLTEAAVNGRRDPLHGLKENVIVGRLIPAGTGLTYHKERLAKKMVQEEEVVSSMTASDAEKALREELSSSKD
;
A
#
# COMPACT_ATOMS: atom_id res chain seq x y z
N GLN A 1 -2.50 -14.38 7.93
CA GLN A 1 -2.69 -15.77 7.42
C GLN A 1 -1.36 -16.29 6.89
N MET A 2 -1.15 -17.61 6.90
CA MET A 2 0.17 -18.22 6.73
C MET A 2 0.74 -18.19 5.30
N LEU A 3 -0.10 -18.10 4.26
CA LEU A 3 0.30 -18.11 2.84
C LEU A 3 0.11 -16.75 2.13
N ARG A 4 0.09 -15.64 2.89
CA ARG A 4 -0.15 -14.30 2.35
C ARG A 4 1.06 -13.71 1.62
N LYS A 5 2.26 -14.20 1.89
CA LYS A 5 3.51 -13.66 1.35
C LYS A 5 4.11 -14.57 0.28
N CYS A 6 4.84 -13.97 -0.63
CA CYS A 6 5.60 -14.64 -1.69
C CYS A 6 6.97 -13.97 -1.86
N LEU A 7 7.91 -14.72 -2.43
CA LEU A 7 9.23 -14.28 -2.82
C LEU A 7 9.26 -14.09 -4.33
N VAL A 8 9.75 -12.96 -4.81
CA VAL A 8 9.93 -12.72 -6.24
C VAL A 8 11.14 -13.52 -6.75
N VAL A 9 10.92 -14.48 -7.65
CA VAL A 9 11.98 -15.26 -8.30
C VAL A 9 12.51 -14.52 -9.53
N ASP A 10 11.60 -13.93 -10.29
CA ASP A 10 11.89 -13.13 -11.47
C ASP A 10 10.96 -11.90 -11.50
N PRO A 11 11.50 -10.68 -11.43
CA PRO A 11 10.69 -9.47 -11.41
C PRO A 11 10.04 -9.13 -12.75
N GLY A 12 10.44 -9.74 -13.87
CA GLY A 12 9.94 -9.37 -15.20
C GLY A 12 10.19 -7.89 -15.49
N ASP A 13 9.19 -7.20 -16.06
CA ASP A 13 9.24 -5.75 -16.32
C ASP A 13 8.63 -4.90 -15.18
N SER A 14 8.46 -5.51 -13.99
CA SER A 14 7.93 -4.82 -12.83
C SER A 14 8.99 -3.95 -12.13
N ARG A 15 8.53 -3.12 -11.19
CA ARG A 15 9.40 -2.33 -10.30
C ARG A 15 10.01 -3.14 -9.14
N PHE A 16 9.67 -4.42 -9.00
CA PHE A 16 10.08 -5.22 -7.86
C PHE A 16 11.49 -5.78 -8.03
N LEU A 17 12.11 -6.15 -6.91
CA LEU A 17 13.45 -6.71 -6.90
C LEU A 17 13.40 -8.24 -6.77
N LYS A 18 14.36 -8.92 -7.40
CA LYS A 18 14.53 -10.36 -7.20
C LYS A 18 14.88 -10.65 -5.74
N GLY A 19 14.19 -11.61 -5.13
CA GLY A 19 14.34 -11.96 -3.72
C GLY A 19 13.54 -11.05 -2.76
N GLU A 20 12.79 -10.08 -3.28
CA GLU A 20 11.91 -9.26 -2.46
C GLU A 20 10.70 -10.07 -1.97
N GLN A 21 10.31 -9.86 -0.71
CA GLN A 21 9.14 -10.50 -0.13
C GLN A 21 7.92 -9.58 -0.25
N MET A 22 6.95 -10.01 -1.05
CA MET A 22 5.75 -9.24 -1.35
C MET A 22 4.49 -9.97 -0.93
N GLU A 23 3.39 -9.24 -0.89
CA GLU A 23 2.07 -9.82 -0.73
C GLU A 23 1.56 -10.43 -2.03
N VAL A 24 0.98 -11.62 -1.95
CA VAL A 24 0.47 -12.34 -3.12
C VAL A 24 -0.60 -11.52 -3.86
N ALA A 25 -1.46 -10.79 -3.14
CA ALA A 25 -2.47 -9.92 -3.74
C ALA A 25 -1.83 -8.79 -4.57
N THR A 26 -0.83 -8.09 -4.02
CA THR A 26 -0.12 -7.02 -4.73
C THR A 26 0.59 -7.53 -5.99
N VAL A 27 1.19 -8.73 -5.93
CA VAL A 27 1.85 -9.32 -7.10
C VAL A 27 0.83 -9.76 -8.16
N LEU A 28 -0.35 -10.25 -7.75
CA LEU A 28 -1.44 -10.55 -8.67
C LEU A 28 -1.95 -9.29 -9.36
N ASP A 29 -2.22 -8.22 -8.62
CA ASP A 29 -2.70 -6.95 -9.18
C ASP A 29 -1.69 -6.34 -10.16
N GLU A 30 -0.39 -6.40 -9.83
CA GLU A 30 0.68 -5.92 -10.71
C GLU A 30 0.82 -6.81 -11.96
N ASN A 31 0.70 -8.13 -11.82
CA ASN A 31 0.72 -9.04 -12.97
C ASN A 31 -0.46 -8.81 -13.91
N ASP A 32 -1.66 -8.53 -13.38
CA ASP A 32 -2.82 -8.19 -14.18
C ASP A 32 -2.60 -6.90 -14.96
N ARG A 33 -1.91 -5.91 -14.37
CA ARG A 33 -1.51 -4.67 -15.07
C ARG A 33 -0.49 -4.95 -16.18
N LEU A 34 0.59 -5.67 -15.88
CA LEU A 34 1.64 -5.98 -16.86
C LEU A 34 1.12 -6.80 -18.03
N THR A 35 0.20 -7.74 -17.76
CA THR A 35 -0.45 -8.56 -18.79
C THR A 35 -1.27 -7.71 -19.75
N LYS A 36 -2.00 -6.70 -19.24
CA LYS A 36 -2.75 -5.75 -20.08
C LYS A 36 -1.85 -4.87 -20.93
N GLU A 37 -0.65 -4.56 -20.45
CA GLU A 37 0.37 -3.79 -21.17
C GLU A 37 1.21 -4.65 -22.13
N GLY A 38 1.01 -5.98 -22.15
CA GLY A 38 1.78 -6.91 -22.97
C GLY A 38 3.24 -7.11 -22.52
N LYS A 39 3.55 -6.78 -21.26
CA LYS A 39 4.89 -6.85 -20.66
C LYS A 39 5.14 -8.19 -19.95
N ALA A 40 6.40 -8.46 -19.60
CA ALA A 40 6.77 -9.66 -18.86
C ALA A 40 6.24 -9.62 -17.42
N THR A 41 5.49 -10.65 -17.03
CA THR A 41 4.92 -10.79 -15.68
C THR A 41 5.94 -11.28 -14.65
N ILE A 42 5.63 -11.03 -13.38
CA ILE A 42 6.43 -11.41 -12.22
C ILE A 42 6.23 -12.90 -11.94
N ARG A 43 7.34 -13.65 -11.84
CA ARG A 43 7.34 -15.02 -11.31
C ARG A 43 7.69 -15.01 -9.83
N TYR A 44 6.85 -15.65 -9.03
CA TYR A 44 6.99 -15.66 -7.58
C TYR A 44 6.72 -17.05 -6.99
N GLU A 45 7.30 -17.30 -5.82
CA GLU A 45 7.06 -18.51 -5.03
C GLU A 45 6.38 -18.14 -3.71
N ARG A 46 5.31 -18.85 -3.35
CA ARG A 46 4.62 -18.60 -2.09
C ARG A 46 5.47 -19.05 -0.91
N VAL A 47 5.55 -18.22 0.11
CA VAL A 47 6.30 -18.50 1.33
C VAL A 47 5.33 -18.81 2.46
N LEU A 48 5.49 -19.98 3.09
CA LEU A 48 4.74 -20.33 4.28
C LEU A 48 5.38 -19.66 5.50
N LEU A 49 4.60 -18.80 6.16
CA LEU A 49 5.00 -18.14 7.40
C LEU A 49 4.19 -18.70 8.58
N GLY A 50 4.87 -18.98 9.69
CA GLY A 50 4.19 -19.31 10.95
C GLY A 50 3.26 -18.18 11.42
N ILE A 51 2.23 -18.52 12.19
CA ILE A 51 1.16 -17.57 12.59
C ILE A 51 1.68 -16.28 13.22
N THR A 52 2.73 -16.35 14.06
CA THR A 52 3.34 -15.21 14.73
C THR A 52 4.02 -14.29 13.72
N LYS A 53 4.88 -14.85 12.86
CA LYS A 53 5.59 -14.10 11.82
C LYS A 53 4.62 -13.50 10.79
N ALA A 54 3.58 -14.26 10.42
CA ALA A 54 2.53 -13.79 9.52
C ALA A 54 1.68 -12.65 10.12
N SER A 55 1.56 -12.58 11.45
CA SER A 55 0.81 -11.52 12.14
C SER A 55 1.62 -10.23 12.28
N LEU A 56 2.95 -10.34 12.46
CA LEU A 56 3.86 -9.20 12.48
C LEU A 56 4.10 -8.62 11.07
N ALA A 57 4.10 -9.46 10.04
CA ALA A 57 4.32 -9.05 8.64
C ALA A 57 3.08 -8.47 7.92
N THR A 58 2.12 -7.91 8.68
CA THR A 58 0.95 -7.24 8.12
C THR A 58 1.28 -5.83 7.64
N GLU A 59 0.47 -5.27 6.75
CA GLU A 59 0.68 -3.93 6.18
C GLU A 59 0.39 -2.82 7.19
N SER A 60 -0.65 -3.00 8.00
CA SER A 60 -1.00 -2.05 9.07
C SER A 60 -0.03 -2.17 10.24
N PHE A 61 0.85 -1.19 10.40
CA PHE A 61 1.79 -1.16 11.51
C PHE A 61 1.05 -0.97 12.84
N ILE A 62 -0.12 -0.31 12.85
CA ILE A 62 -0.97 -0.18 14.05
C ILE A 62 -1.44 -1.56 14.49
N SER A 63 -1.91 -2.38 13.53
CA SER A 63 -2.37 -3.75 13.80
C SER A 63 -1.21 -4.68 14.19
N ALA A 64 -0.02 -4.48 13.63
CA ALA A 64 1.18 -5.24 13.99
C ALA A 64 1.67 -4.90 15.41
N ALA A 65 1.76 -3.60 15.72
CA ALA A 65 2.23 -3.10 17.01
C ALA A 65 1.31 -3.48 18.19
N SER A 66 0.01 -3.70 17.91
CA SER A 66 -0.97 -4.15 18.91
C SER A 66 -0.88 -5.65 19.20
N PHE A 67 -0.14 -6.43 18.39
CA PHE A 67 0.01 -7.87 18.63
C PHE A 67 1.19 -8.12 19.58
N GLN A 68 2.41 -7.80 19.15
CA GLN A 68 3.66 -7.99 19.89
C GLN A 68 4.73 -6.99 19.39
N GLU A 69 5.85 -6.90 20.11
CA GLU A 69 7.05 -6.15 19.69
C GLU A 69 6.82 -4.66 19.36
N THR A 70 5.94 -4.01 20.11
CA THR A 70 5.45 -2.64 19.90
C THR A 70 6.57 -1.62 19.64
N THR A 71 7.63 -1.62 20.45
CA THR A 71 8.76 -0.68 20.29
C THR A 71 9.47 -0.83 18.94
N ARG A 72 9.69 -2.08 18.50
CA ARG A 72 10.37 -2.36 17.23
C ARG A 72 9.52 -1.91 16.05
N VAL A 73 8.24 -2.28 16.04
CA VAL A 73 7.31 -1.97 14.95
C VAL A 73 7.09 -0.46 14.81
N LEU A 74 6.91 0.27 15.92
CA LEU A 74 6.71 1.73 15.87
C LEU A 74 7.98 2.47 15.44
N THR A 75 9.15 2.02 15.87
CA THR A 75 10.43 2.62 15.46
C THR A 75 10.65 2.46 13.96
N GLU A 76 10.45 1.25 13.42
CA GLU A 76 10.59 0.98 11.99
C GLU A 76 9.58 1.79 11.16
N ALA A 77 8.33 1.88 11.61
CA ALA A 77 7.30 2.68 10.95
C ALA A 77 7.65 4.18 10.95
N ALA A 78 8.19 4.70 12.06
CA ALA A 78 8.60 6.09 12.19
C ALA A 78 9.79 6.43 11.28
N VAL A 79 10.84 5.59 11.27
CA VAL A 79 12.04 5.78 10.44
C VAL A 79 11.68 5.77 8.95
N ASN A 80 10.77 4.88 8.54
CA ASN A 80 10.31 4.76 7.15
C ASN A 80 9.17 5.73 6.80
N GLY A 81 8.71 6.57 7.73
CA GLY A 81 7.59 7.49 7.51
C GLY A 81 6.28 6.81 7.06
N ARG A 82 6.03 5.57 7.51
CA ARG A 82 4.90 4.76 7.04
C ARG A 82 3.57 5.37 7.47
N ARG A 83 2.60 5.33 6.56
CA ARG A 83 1.20 5.72 6.82
C ARG A 83 0.31 4.49 6.80
N ASP A 84 -0.64 4.42 7.73
CA ASP A 84 -1.59 3.31 7.81
C ASP A 84 -2.92 3.68 7.14
N PRO A 85 -3.38 2.96 6.09
CA PRO A 85 -4.60 3.32 5.36
C PRO A 85 -5.92 3.02 6.10
N LEU A 86 -5.91 2.30 7.23
CA LEU A 86 -7.12 1.98 8.01
C LEU A 86 -8.14 1.10 7.25
N HIS A 87 -7.67 0.08 6.52
CA HIS A 87 -8.50 -0.86 5.74
C HIS A 87 -8.93 -2.12 6.51
N GLY A 88 -8.23 -2.46 7.59
CA GLY A 88 -8.41 -3.65 8.41
C GLY A 88 -9.29 -3.43 9.64
N LEU A 89 -9.67 -4.54 10.27
CA LEU A 89 -10.61 -4.50 11.40
C LEU A 89 -9.94 -3.97 12.68
N LYS A 90 -8.76 -4.49 13.04
CA LYS A 90 -8.09 -4.18 14.32
C LYS A 90 -7.74 -2.70 14.44
N GLU A 91 -7.11 -2.15 13.42
CA GLU A 91 -6.75 -0.73 13.39
C GLU A 91 -7.95 0.21 13.52
N ASN A 92 -9.07 -0.08 12.87
CA ASN A 92 -10.27 0.74 13.01
C ASN A 92 -10.85 0.67 14.43
N VAL A 93 -10.81 -0.51 15.06
CA VAL A 93 -11.19 -0.65 16.48
C VAL A 93 -10.28 0.16 17.40
N ILE A 94 -8.96 0.10 17.19
CA ILE A 94 -7.96 0.81 18.02
C ILE A 94 -8.14 2.33 17.90
N VAL A 95 -8.41 2.84 16.70
CA VAL A 95 -8.60 4.27 16.44
C VAL A 95 -10.03 4.74 16.81
N GLY A 96 -10.97 3.83 17.07
CA GLY A 96 -12.35 4.16 17.42
C GLY A 96 -13.25 4.52 16.23
N ARG A 97 -12.96 3.99 15.04
CA ARG A 97 -13.78 4.14 13.83
C ARG A 97 -14.67 2.91 13.60
N LEU A 98 -15.72 3.08 12.79
CA LEU A 98 -16.53 1.94 12.34
C LEU A 98 -15.64 0.89 11.66
N ILE A 99 -15.85 -0.39 11.96
CA ILE A 99 -15.09 -1.48 11.34
C ILE A 99 -15.53 -1.69 9.89
N PRO A 100 -14.65 -2.12 8.97
CA PRO A 100 -14.96 -2.37 7.57
C PRO A 100 -15.66 -3.72 7.36
N ALA A 101 -16.64 -4.03 8.21
CA ALA A 101 -17.42 -5.26 8.17
C ALA A 101 -18.86 -4.99 8.65
N GLY A 102 -19.80 -5.83 8.21
CA GLY A 102 -21.21 -5.70 8.58
C GLY A 102 -21.78 -4.32 8.19
N THR A 103 -22.45 -3.66 9.15
CA THR A 103 -23.06 -2.34 8.95
C THR A 103 -22.04 -1.23 8.64
N GLY A 104 -20.78 -1.40 9.06
CA GLY A 104 -19.72 -0.46 8.75
C GLY A 104 -19.20 -0.54 7.30
N LEU A 105 -19.55 -1.60 6.55
CA LEU A 105 -19.12 -1.75 5.16
C LEU A 105 -19.68 -0.64 4.26
N THR A 106 -20.95 -0.26 4.45
CA THR A 106 -21.57 0.83 3.69
C THR A 106 -20.84 2.16 3.92
N TYR A 107 -20.53 2.47 5.19
CA TYR A 107 -19.76 3.66 5.57
C TYR A 107 -18.38 3.70 4.88
N HIS A 108 -17.66 2.58 4.88
CA HIS A 108 -16.34 2.52 4.22
C HIS A 108 -16.43 2.59 2.70
N LYS A 109 -17.42 1.95 2.08
CA LYS A 109 -17.66 2.03 0.62
C LYS A 109 -17.97 3.45 0.18
N GLU A 110 -18.89 4.13 0.86
CA GLU A 110 -19.24 5.53 0.56
C GLU A 110 -18.04 6.46 0.73
N ARG A 111 -17.23 6.24 1.78
CA ARG A 111 -16.02 7.04 2.01
C ARG A 111 -14.97 6.82 0.93
N LEU A 112 -14.78 5.58 0.47
CA LEU A 112 -13.88 5.28 -0.64
C LEU A 112 -14.39 5.94 -1.94
N ALA A 113 -15.68 5.85 -2.23
CA ALA A 113 -16.27 6.52 -3.39
C ALA A 113 -16.09 8.04 -3.34
N LYS A 114 -16.34 8.67 -2.18
CA LYS A 114 -16.10 10.12 -1.99
C LYS A 114 -14.63 10.50 -2.19
N LYS A 115 -13.69 9.69 -1.71
CA LYS A 115 -12.26 9.91 -1.93
C LYS A 115 -11.89 9.87 -3.41
N MET A 116 -12.42 8.89 -4.15
CA MET A 116 -12.15 8.76 -5.59
C MET A 116 -12.66 9.98 -6.36
N VAL A 117 -13.90 10.42 -6.07
CA VAL A 117 -14.47 11.65 -6.67
C VAL A 117 -13.62 12.87 -6.34
N GLN A 118 -13.17 13.00 -5.08
CA GLN A 118 -12.37 14.13 -4.65
C GLN A 118 -10.97 14.13 -5.26
N GLU A 119 -10.34 12.96 -5.43
CA GLU A 119 -9.06 12.81 -6.13
C GLU A 119 -9.20 13.16 -7.62
N GLU A 120 -10.28 12.71 -8.29
CA GLU A 120 -10.56 13.08 -9.68
C GLU A 120 -10.81 14.59 -9.85
N GLU A 121 -11.53 15.24 -8.94
CA GLU A 121 -11.73 16.70 -8.95
C GLU A 121 -10.43 17.47 -8.72
N VAL A 122 -9.57 17.02 -7.81
CA VAL A 122 -8.26 17.63 -7.57
C VAL A 122 -7.38 17.48 -8.82
N VAL A 123 -7.35 16.31 -9.45
CA VAL A 123 -6.55 16.09 -10.68
C VAL A 123 -7.11 16.90 -11.86
N SER A 124 -8.43 17.03 -11.97
CA SER A 124 -9.06 17.85 -13.02
C SER A 124 -8.89 19.36 -12.80
N SER A 125 -8.73 19.80 -11.55
CA SER A 125 -8.53 21.23 -11.22
C SER A 125 -7.06 21.67 -11.30
N MET A 126 -6.11 20.73 -11.27
CA MET A 126 -4.71 21.01 -11.61
C MET A 126 -4.59 21.23 -13.13
N THR A 127 -4.66 22.49 -13.56
CA THR A 127 -4.49 22.82 -14.98
C THR A 127 -3.04 22.58 -15.41
N ALA A 128 -2.82 22.24 -16.68
CA ALA A 128 -1.48 22.07 -17.25
C ALA A 128 -0.55 23.27 -16.99
N SER A 129 -1.13 24.47 -16.82
CA SER A 129 -0.41 25.70 -16.51
C SER A 129 0.20 25.72 -15.10
N ASP A 130 -0.46 25.10 -14.11
CA ASP A 130 0.03 25.02 -12.73
C ASP A 130 1.16 23.98 -12.61
N ALA A 131 1.06 22.88 -13.35
CA ALA A 131 2.11 21.87 -13.44
C ALA A 131 3.39 22.41 -14.12
N GLU A 132 3.25 23.19 -15.19
CA GLU A 132 4.39 23.86 -15.84
C GLU A 132 5.06 24.91 -14.94
N LYS A 133 4.26 25.60 -14.11
CA LYS A 133 4.77 26.64 -13.20
C LYS A 133 5.54 26.02 -12.03
N ALA A 134 5.03 24.94 -11.44
CA ALA A 134 5.73 24.18 -10.40
C ALA A 134 7.04 23.57 -10.91
N LEU A 135 7.03 23.02 -12.14
CA LEU A 135 8.23 22.45 -12.75
C LEU A 135 9.29 23.52 -13.08
N ARG A 136 8.86 24.72 -13.54
CA ARG A 136 9.76 25.86 -13.75
C ARG A 136 10.38 26.36 -12.44
N GLU A 137 9.61 26.39 -11.35
CA GLU A 137 10.12 26.78 -10.03
C GLU A 137 11.18 25.79 -9.52
N GLU A 138 10.97 24.47 -9.64
CA GLU A 138 11.97 23.46 -9.26
C GLU A 138 13.23 23.48 -10.14
N LEU A 139 13.09 23.71 -11.45
CA LEU A 139 14.24 23.85 -12.37
C LEU A 139 15.04 25.15 -12.12
N SER A 140 14.40 26.16 -11.53
CA SER A 140 15.07 27.42 -11.16
C SER A 140 15.84 27.31 -9.84
N SER A 141 15.35 26.51 -8.89
CA SER A 141 16.03 26.27 -7.60
C SER A 141 17.19 25.27 -7.69
N SER A 142 17.29 24.50 -8.77
CA SER A 142 18.39 23.55 -9.03
C SER A 142 19.57 24.16 -9.80
N LYS A 143 19.54 25.46 -10.10
CA LYS A 143 20.58 26.18 -10.87
C LYS A 143 21.50 27.10 -10.06
N ASP A 144 21.32 27.17 -8.74
CA ASP A 144 22.26 27.78 -7.79
C ASP A 144 22.99 26.69 -6.98
#